data_AF-A0A2K8VF61-F1
#
_entry.id   AF-A0A2K8VF61-F1
#
_cell.length_a   1.000
_cell.length_b   1.000
_cell.length_c   1.000
_cell.angle_alpha   90.00
_cell.angle_beta   90.00
_cell.angle_gamma   90.00
#
_symmetry.space_group_name_H-M   'P 1'
#
loop_
_entity.id
_entity.type
_entity.pdbx_description
1 polymer ?
#
loop_
_entity_poly.entity_id
_entity_poly.type
_entity_poly.pdbx_seq_one_letter_code
_entity_poly.pdbx_strand_id
1 'polypeptide(L)' 'MKIDGNLASVWTPHEFYDDINFSHCGANSFQMFNISGKWIIIFIVDMGKRVGCKLGQEKNNVSLERE' A
#
# COMPACT_ATOMS: atom_id res chain seq x y z
N MET A 1 0.17 -8.75 -7.16
CA MET A 1 1.40 -9.30 -6.54
C MET A 1 1.95 -10.40 -7.43
N LYS A 2 3.27 -10.48 -7.60
CA LYS A 2 3.94 -11.54 -8.35
C LYS A 2 5.08 -12.11 -7.50
N ILE A 3 5.19 -13.43 -7.43
CA ILE A 3 6.27 -14.15 -6.74
C ILE A 3 7.00 -15.01 -7.78
N ASP A 4 8.32 -15.03 -7.70
CA ASP A 4 9.20 -15.94 -8.44
C ASP A 4 10.30 -16.44 -7.50
N GLY A 5 10.14 -17.68 -7.02
CA GLY A 5 11.00 -18.27 -6.00
C GLY A 5 11.08 -17.40 -4.74
N ASN A 6 12.29 -16.97 -4.39
CA ASN A 6 12.55 -16.11 -3.23
C ASN A 6 12.40 -14.62 -3.52
N LEU A 7 11.98 -14.21 -4.73
CA LEU A 7 11.74 -12.81 -5.08
C LEU A 7 10.25 -12.53 -5.17
N ALA A 8 9.80 -11.39 -4.67
CA ALA A 8 8.43 -10.94 -4.85
C ALA A 8 8.36 -9.45 -5.20
N SER A 9 7.42 -9.10 -6.07
CA SER A 9 7.02 -7.72 -6.35
C SER A 9 5.57 -7.51 -5.90
N VAL A 10 5.37 -6.57 -4.99
CA VAL A 10 4.06 -6.25 -4.40
C VAL A 10 3.73 -4.80 -4.71
N TRP A 11 2.56 -4.57 -5.29
CA TRP A 11 2.03 -3.22 -5.53
C TRP A 11 0.88 -2.99 -4.57
N THR A 12 1.01 -2.00 -3.69
CA THR A 12 0.03 -1.72 -2.63
C THR A 12 -0.47 -0.28 -2.74
N PRO A 13 -1.77 -0.06 -3.03
CA PRO A 13 -2.34 1.28 -2.95
C PRO A 13 -2.28 1.81 -1.52
N HIS A 14 -2.14 3.13 -1.36
CA HIS A 14 -2.19 3.79 -0.06
C HIS A 14 -2.92 5.14 -0.14
N GLU A 15 -3.36 5.62 1.02
CA GLU A 15 -3.83 6.98 1.26
C GLU A 15 -2.94 7.60 2.33
N PHE A 16 -2.54 8.84 2.12
CA PHE A 16 -1.74 9.61 3.06
C PHE A 16 -2.62 10.70 3.67
N TYR A 17 -2.63 10.75 5.00
CA TYR A 17 -3.38 11.71 5.80
C TYR A 17 -2.41 12.55 6.62
N ASP A 18 -2.65 13.87 6.66
CA ASP A 18 -1.99 14.79 7.56
C ASP A 18 -2.96 15.08 8.72
N ASP A 19 -2.63 14.55 9.90
CA ASP A 19 -3.57 14.31 10.99
C ASP A 19 -4.81 13.51 10.55
N ILE A 20 -5.95 14.19 10.43
CA ILE A 20 -7.23 13.64 9.98
C ILE A 20 -7.58 14.05 8.56
N ASN A 21 -6.78 14.93 7.94
CA ASN A 21 -7.06 15.50 6.63
C ASN A 21 -6.42 14.65 5.54
N PHE A 22 -7.22 14.20 4.58
CA PHE A 22 -6.70 13.53 3.40
C PHE A 22 -5.76 14.49 2.63
N SER A 23 -4.55 14.02 2.32
CA SER A 23 -3.53 14.80 1.60
C SER A 23 -3.35 14.31 0.17
N HIS A 24 -3.05 13.02 -0.01
CA HIS A 24 -2.88 12.42 -1.33
C HIS A 24 -3.02 10.89 -1.25
N CYS A 25 -3.16 10.25 -2.40
CA CYS A 25 -3.12 8.80 -2.49
C CYS A 25 -1.90 8.37 -3.29
N GLY A 26 -1.66 7.07 -3.38
CA GLY A 26 -0.56 6.58 -4.16
C GLY A 26 -0.53 5.07 -4.22
N ALA A 27 0.63 4.55 -4.60
CA ALA A 27 0.95 3.16 -4.41
C ALA A 27 2.43 2.99 -4.12
N ASN A 28 2.75 2.03 -3.26
CA ASN A 28 4.11 1.56 -3.10
C ASN A 28 4.33 0.32 -3.96
N SER A 29 5.50 0.24 -4.58
CA SER A 29 6.03 -0.98 -5.15
C SER A 29 7.13 -1.52 -4.24
N PHE A 30 6.85 -2.60 -3.54
CA PHE A 30 7.84 -3.32 -2.75
C PHE A 30 8.50 -4.39 -3.61
N GLN A 31 9.83 -4.42 -3.60
CA GLN A 31 10.59 -5.61 -3.94
C GLN A 31 10.98 -6.30 -2.64
N MET A 32 10.68 -7.59 -2.56
CA MET A 32 10.92 -8.39 -1.37
C MET A 32 11.76 -9.60 -1.70
N PHE A 33 12.59 -10.02 -0.75
CA PHE A 33 13.37 -11.25 -0.85
C PHE A 33 13.08 -12.16 0.34
N ASN A 34 12.94 -13.46 0.09
CA ASN A 34 12.74 -14.47 1.14
C ASN A 34 14.10 -15.03 1.57
N ILE A 35 14.45 -14.84 2.84
CA ILE A 35 15.62 -15.44 3.46
C ILE A 35 15.15 -16.32 4.60
N SER A 36 15.44 -17.62 4.51
CA SER A 36 15.11 -18.61 5.55
C SER A 36 13.65 -18.60 5.97
N GLY A 37 12.74 -18.46 5.01
CA GLY A 37 11.29 -18.44 5.23
C GLY A 37 10.72 -17.06 5.62
N LYS A 38 11.56 -16.03 5.72
CA LYS A 38 11.14 -14.67 6.09
C LYS A 38 11.24 -13.71 4.92
N TRP A 39 10.15 -13.05 4.60
CA TRP A 39 10.12 -11.99 3.60
C TRP A 39 10.65 -10.68 4.19
N ILE A 40 11.62 -10.09 3.51
CA ILE A 40 12.15 -8.76 3.84
C ILE A 40 11.98 -7.83 2.65
N ILE A 41 11.76 -6.54 2.91
CA ILE A 41 11.73 -5.52 1.86
C ILE A 41 13.17 -5.15 1.52
N ILE A 42 13.55 -5.30 0.26
CA ILE A 42 14.90 -4.96 -0.24
C ILE A 42 14.91 -3.67 -1.05
N PHE A 43 13.76 -3.25 -1.58
CA PHE A 43 13.61 -1.98 -2.29
C PHE A 43 12.17 -1.48 -2.24
N ILE A 44 12.01 -0.16 -2.23
CA ILE A 44 10.71 0.52 -2.22
C ILE A 44 10.74 1.60 -3.30
N VAL A 45 9.74 1.60 -4.18
CA VAL A 45 9.36 2.78 -4.95
C VAL A 45 8.07 3.32 -4.35
N ASP A 46 8.12 4.56 -3.87
CA ASP A 46 6.94 5.28 -3.42
C ASP A 46 6.48 6.27 -4.49
N MET A 47 5.20 6.25 -4.80
CA MET A 47 4.59 7.09 -5.81
C MET A 47 3.28 7.65 -5.28
N GLY A 48 3.28 8.96 -5.05
CA GLY A 48 2.11 9.74 -4.66
C GLY A 48 1.45 10.46 -5.85
N LYS A 49 0.13 10.61 -5.79
CA LYS A 49 -0.72 11.36 -6.72
C LYS A 49 -1.72 12.21 -5.94
N ARG A 50 -1.85 13.48 -6.32
CA ARG A 50 -2.85 14.40 -5.76
C ARG A 50 -4.19 14.41 -6.51
N VAL A 51 -4.23 13.82 -7.70
CA VAL A 51 -5.42 13.79 -8.58
C VAL A 51 -5.75 12.37 -8.99
N GLY A 52 -7.05 12.09 -9.19
CA GLY A 52 -7.50 10.77 -9.65
C GLY A 52 -7.40 9.66 -8.61
N CYS A 53 -7.44 10.02 -7.32
CA CYS A 53 -7.49 9.06 -6.22
C CYS A 53 -8.80 8.29 -6.24
N LYS A 54 -8.73 6.97 -6.48
CA LYS A 54 -9.87 6.05 -6.54
C LYS A 54 -9.76 4.95 -5.48
N LEU A 55 -9.46 5.33 -4.25
CA LEU A 55 -9.54 4.42 -3.10
C LEU A 55 -10.63 5.00 -2.21
N GLY A 56 -11.65 4.18 -1.90
CA GLY A 56 -12.84 4.62 -1.16
C GLY A 56 -14.21 4.47 -1.84
N GLN A 57 -14.35 3.85 -3.02
CA GLN A 57 -15.67 3.56 -3.62
C GLN A 57 -16.36 2.29 -3.07
N GLU A 58 -15.84 1.67 -2.00
CA GLU A 58 -16.51 0.57 -1.27
C GLU A 58 -16.65 0.83 0.24
N LYS A 59 -16.59 2.08 0.72
CA LYS A 59 -16.83 2.41 2.14
C LYS A 59 -18.28 2.81 2.44
N ASN A 60 -19.26 2.22 1.75
CA ASN A 60 -20.66 2.52 2.01
C ASN A 60 -21.28 1.76 3.19
N ASN A 61 -20.56 0.91 3.95
CA ASN A 61 -21.17 0.12 5.04
C ASN A 61 -20.26 -0.22 6.25
N VAL A 62 -19.16 0.49 6.51
CA VAL A 62 -18.37 0.23 7.73
C VAL A 62 -18.51 1.38 8.71
N SER A 63 -19.44 1.22 9.65
CA SER A 63 -19.46 1.94 10.92
C SER A 63 -18.17 1.62 11.67
N LEU A 64 -17.30 2.63 11.79
CA LEU A 64 -16.11 2.56 12.63
C LEU A 64 -16.55 2.63 14.10
N GLU A 65 -16.70 1.48 14.75
CA GLU A 65 -16.70 1.40 16.20
C GLU A 65 -15.26 1.69 16.69
N ARG A 66 -15.14 2.68 17.57
CA ARG A 66 -13.87 3.12 18.16
C ARG A 66 -13.70 2.43 19.52
N GLU A 67 -12.57 1.77 19.71
CA GLU A 67 -11.94 1.57 21.02
C GLU A 67 -10.68 2.44 21.10
#